data_AF-A0A495LKQ0-F1
#
_entry.id   AF-A0A495LKQ0-F1
#
_cell.length_a   1.000
_cell.length_b   1.000
_cell.length_c   1.000
_cell.angle_alpha   90.00
_cell.angle_beta   90.00
_cell.angle_gamma   90.00
#
_symmetry.space_group_name_H-M   'P 1'
#
loop_
_entity.id
_entity.type
_entity.pdbx_description
1 polymer ?
#
loop_
_entity_poly.entity_id
_entity_poly.type
_entity_poly.pdbx_seq_one_letter_code
_entity_poly.pdbx_strand_id
1 'polypeptide(L)'
;MKFIHRFAYYLVGLVIGLFFVALVFSGKDTRCNYFPNARVLNDLRNKPFHYSDKASQILAEKWIDTSDIKNTLQYGDVDFDKSNIELKKGKLYIIEGKTIKNQEVTLKVINYADKAVLEDIIKK
;
A
#
# COMPACT_ATOMS: atom_id res chain seq x y z
N MET A 1 -28.07 12.67 40.82
CA MET A 1 -28.36 11.71 39.73
C MET A 1 -27.58 10.42 39.97
N LYS A 2 -28.18 9.23 39.73
CA LYS A 2 -27.45 7.95 39.78
C LYS A 2 -26.42 7.87 38.65
N PHE A 3 -25.32 7.15 38.88
CA PHE A 3 -24.24 6.97 37.91
C PHE A 3 -24.74 6.53 36.52
N ILE A 4 -25.72 5.62 36.50
CA ILE A 4 -26.32 5.08 35.26
C ILE A 4 -26.96 6.19 34.41
N HIS A 5 -27.66 7.15 35.03
CA HIS A 5 -28.29 8.25 34.29
C HIS A 5 -27.25 9.18 33.66
N ARG A 6 -26.15 9.45 34.38
CA ARG A 6 -25.03 10.24 33.86
C ARG A 6 -24.33 9.51 32.72
N PHE A 7 -24.10 8.21 32.86
CA PHE A 7 -23.49 7.38 31.81
C PHE A 7 -24.35 7.33 30.54
N ALA A 8 -25.67 7.12 30.69
CA ALA A 8 -26.60 7.12 29.56
C ALA A 8 -26.63 8.47 28.82
N TYR A 9 -26.61 9.58 29.56
CA TYR A 9 -26.56 10.92 28.97
C TYR A 9 -25.32 11.13 28.09
N TYR A 10 -24.14 10.72 28.56
CA TYR A 10 -22.91 10.80 27.76
C TYR A 10 -22.92 9.85 26.57
N LEU A 11 -23.50 8.65 26.71
CA LEU A 11 -23.57 7.67 25.63
C LEU A 11 -24.45 8.15 24.47
N VAL A 12 -25.57 8.85 24.76
CA VAL A 12 -26.39 9.48 23.72
C VAL A 12 -25.59 10.52 22.94
N GLY A 13 -24.85 11.40 23.64
CA GLY A 13 -23.97 12.38 22.99
C GLY A 13 -22.88 11.72 22.15
N LEU A 14 -22.26 10.64 22.65
CA LEU A 14 -21.26 9.87 21.91
C LEU A 14 -21.83 9.26 20.63
N VAL A 15 -23.02 8.64 20.69
CA VAL A 15 -23.67 8.03 19.52
C VAL A 15 -24.00 9.08 18.47
N ILE A 16 -24.53 10.24 18.88
CA ILE A 16 -24.77 11.37 17.95
C ILE A 16 -23.46 11.84 17.33
N GLY A 17 -22.39 11.97 18.11
CA GLY A 17 -21.06 12.34 17.62
C GLY A 17 -20.51 11.33 16.61
N LEU A 18 -20.60 10.03 16.90
CA LEU A 18 -20.19 8.96 15.99
C LEU A 18 -20.98 8.97 14.68
N PHE A 19 -22.28 9.29 14.73
CA PHE A 19 -23.10 9.45 13.53
C PHE A 19 -22.58 10.56 12.61
N PHE A 20 -22.26 11.74 13.16
CA PHE A 20 -21.68 12.83 12.36
C PHE A 20 -20.30 12.47 11.80
N VAL A 21 -19.44 11.83 12.60
CA VAL A 21 -18.13 11.35 12.15
C VAL A 21 -18.29 10.37 10.98
N ALA A 22 -19.22 9.41 11.11
CA ALA A 22 -19.52 8.46 10.05
C ALA A 22 -20.02 9.16 8.78
N LEU A 23 -20.90 10.17 8.88
CA LEU A 23 -21.35 10.93 7.71
C LEU A 23 -20.21 11.68 7.01
N VAL A 24 -19.30 12.30 7.76
CA VAL A 24 -18.17 13.06 7.18
C VAL A 24 -17.18 12.15 6.45
N PHE A 25 -16.96 10.94 6.96
CA PHE A 25 -16.07 9.95 6.35
C PHE A 25 -16.76 9.06 5.32
N SER A 26 -18.10 9.00 5.32
CA SER A 26 -18.86 8.22 4.34
C SER A 26 -18.56 8.71 2.92
N GLY A 27 -18.15 7.79 2.05
CA GLY A 27 -17.81 8.10 0.66
C GLY A 27 -16.41 8.70 0.45
N LYS A 28 -15.62 8.93 1.50
CA LYS A 28 -14.21 9.29 1.36
C LYS A 28 -13.35 8.04 1.50
N ASP A 29 -12.44 7.78 0.56
CA ASP A 29 -11.41 6.73 0.69
C ASP A 29 -10.29 7.21 1.64
N THR A 30 -10.66 7.61 2.86
CA THR A 30 -9.71 8.07 3.89
C THR A 30 -8.92 6.89 4.41
N ARG A 31 -7.68 6.74 3.93
CA ARG A 31 -6.74 5.72 4.39
C ARG A 31 -5.77 6.33 5.39
N CYS A 32 -5.88 5.92 6.65
CA CYS A 32 -4.95 6.32 7.70
C CYS A 32 -3.77 5.34 7.78
N ASN A 33 -2.83 5.46 6.83
CA ASN A 33 -1.63 4.60 6.79
C ASN A 33 -0.57 5.09 7.77
N TYR A 34 -0.64 4.61 9.02
CA TYR A 34 0.30 4.98 10.07
C TYR A 34 1.64 4.22 9.99
N PHE A 35 1.61 2.95 9.61
CA PHE A 35 2.81 2.11 9.58
C PHE A 35 3.70 2.38 8.35
N PRO A 36 5.04 2.27 8.48
CA PRO A 36 5.98 2.51 7.38
C PRO A 36 5.69 1.69 6.13
N ASN A 37 5.43 0.38 6.27
CA ASN A 37 5.13 -0.50 5.14
C ASN A 37 3.90 0.00 4.35
N ALA A 38 2.77 0.18 5.04
CA ALA A 38 1.53 0.67 4.45
C ALA A 38 1.69 2.04 3.78
N ARG A 39 2.54 2.92 4.33
CA ARG A 39 2.81 4.24 3.75
C ARG A 39 3.54 4.15 2.42
N VAL A 40 4.60 3.33 2.34
CA VAL A 40 5.38 3.14 1.10
C VAL A 40 4.50 2.51 0.02
N LEU A 41 3.81 1.41 0.34
CA LEU A 41 2.92 0.72 -0.58
C LEU A 41 1.82 1.63 -1.11
N ASN A 42 1.23 2.45 -0.24
CA ASN A 42 0.22 3.42 -0.64
C ASN A 42 0.77 4.55 -1.50
N ASP A 43 1.96 5.06 -1.20
CA ASP A 43 2.63 6.07 -2.02
C ASP A 43 2.90 5.55 -3.45
N LEU A 44 3.43 4.33 -3.57
CA LEU A 44 3.68 3.69 -4.86
C LEU A 44 2.40 3.47 -5.68
N ARG A 45 1.29 3.11 -5.03
CA ARG A 45 0.00 2.86 -5.69
C ARG A 45 -0.73 4.13 -6.14
N ASN A 46 -0.48 5.26 -5.49
CA ASN A 46 -1.14 6.53 -5.82
C ASN A 46 -0.40 7.33 -6.90
N LYS A 47 0.78 6.87 -7.33
CA LYS A 47 1.58 7.48 -8.38
C LYS A 47 1.38 6.78 -9.73
N PRO A 48 1.55 7.48 -10.86
CA PRO A 48 1.70 6.85 -12.17
C PRO A 48 2.74 5.73 -12.12
N PHE A 49 2.34 4.52 -12.50
CA PHE A 49 3.18 3.33 -12.42
C PHE A 49 3.70 2.96 -13.81
N HIS A 50 5.02 2.97 -13.98
CA HIS A 50 5.70 2.65 -15.23
C HIS A 50 6.51 1.36 -15.11
N TYR A 51 6.73 0.71 -16.24
CA TYR A 51 7.51 -0.51 -16.35
C TYR A 51 8.81 -0.21 -17.10
N SER A 52 9.93 -0.68 -16.58
CA SER A 52 11.20 -0.68 -17.32
C SER A 52 11.18 -1.79 -18.38
N ASP A 53 12.07 -1.69 -19.38
CA ASP A 53 12.18 -2.70 -20.43
C ASP A 53 12.41 -4.11 -19.87
N LYS A 54 13.21 -4.21 -18.80
CA LYS A 54 13.49 -5.48 -18.11
C LYS A 54 12.23 -6.05 -17.46
N ALA A 55 11.48 -5.21 -16.73
CA ALA A 55 10.23 -5.64 -16.12
C ALA A 55 9.20 -6.04 -17.20
N SER A 56 9.10 -5.29 -18.29
CA SER A 56 8.21 -5.60 -19.42
C SER A 56 8.54 -6.93 -20.09
N GLN A 57 9.83 -7.29 -20.21
CA GLN A 57 10.24 -8.60 -20.71
C GLN A 57 9.78 -9.73 -19.77
N ILE A 58 9.94 -9.56 -18.45
CA ILE A 58 9.54 -10.58 -17.47
C ILE A 58 8.01 -10.71 -17.40
N LEU A 59 7.27 -9.61 -17.56
CA LEU A 59 5.81 -9.62 -17.68
C LEU A 59 5.32 -10.36 -18.94
N ALA A 60 6.17 -10.52 -19.97
CA ALA A 60 5.83 -11.36 -21.12
C ALA A 60 5.96 -12.86 -20.79
N GLU A 61 6.67 -13.20 -19.70
CA GLU A 61 6.73 -14.57 -19.19
C GLU A 61 5.43 -14.86 -18.43
N LYS A 62 4.60 -15.78 -18.95
CA LYS A 62 3.22 -16.11 -18.48
C LYS A 62 3.08 -16.57 -17.02
N TRP A 63 4.15 -16.53 -16.22
CA TRP A 63 4.12 -16.91 -14.81
C TRP A 63 3.75 -15.73 -13.90
N ILE A 64 3.86 -14.48 -14.37
CA ILE A 64 3.47 -13.29 -13.61
C ILE A 64 2.56 -12.36 -14.40
N ASP A 65 1.49 -11.89 -13.74
CA ASP A 65 0.53 -10.97 -14.33
C ASP A 65 0.55 -9.58 -13.66
N THR A 66 -0.03 -8.59 -14.34
CA THR A 66 -0.20 -7.24 -13.77
C THR A 66 -1.06 -7.25 -12.50
N SER A 67 -2.00 -8.20 -12.38
CA SER A 67 -2.77 -8.43 -11.16
C SER A 67 -1.89 -8.83 -9.98
N ASP A 68 -0.89 -9.70 -10.20
CA ASP A 68 0.05 -10.13 -9.16
C ASP A 68 0.90 -8.96 -8.65
N ILE A 69 1.33 -8.08 -9.56
CA ILE A 69 2.08 -6.87 -9.21
C ILE A 69 1.22 -5.94 -8.36
N LYS A 70 -0.03 -5.68 -8.78
CA LYS A 70 -0.98 -4.87 -7.99
C LYS A 70 -1.24 -5.49 -6.62
N ASN A 71 -1.35 -6.81 -6.54
CA ASN A 71 -1.58 -7.52 -5.30
C ASN A 71 -0.37 -7.41 -4.36
N THR A 72 0.84 -7.53 -4.91
CA THR A 72 2.09 -7.35 -4.17
C THR A 72 2.24 -5.91 -3.68
N LEU A 73 1.85 -4.91 -4.48
CA LEU A 73 1.84 -3.51 -4.03
C LEU A 73 0.75 -3.21 -2.99
N GLN A 74 -0.25 -4.08 -2.83
CA GLN A 74 -1.35 -3.89 -1.88
C GLN A 74 -1.11 -4.63 -0.55
N TYR A 75 -0.54 -5.84 -0.60
CA TYR A 75 -0.42 -6.73 0.55
C TYR A 75 1.02 -7.24 0.80
N GLY A 76 1.98 -6.81 -0.01
CA GLY A 76 3.38 -7.19 0.15
C GLY A 76 4.02 -6.60 1.41
N ASP A 77 5.27 -6.98 1.63
CA ASP A 77 6.10 -6.45 2.71
C ASP A 77 7.34 -5.78 2.14
N VAL A 78 7.65 -4.59 2.65
CA VAL A 78 8.81 -3.82 2.22
C VAL A 78 10.01 -4.24 3.08
N ASP A 79 11.03 -4.80 2.45
CA ASP A 79 12.31 -5.10 3.11
C ASP A 79 13.06 -3.77 3.32
N PHE A 80 12.86 -3.13 4.47
CA PHE A 80 13.49 -1.85 4.80
C PHE A 80 15.00 -1.93 4.95
N ASP A 81 15.56 -3.11 5.23
CA ASP A 81 17.00 -3.31 5.36
C ASP A 81 17.69 -3.19 4.00
N LYS A 82 16.99 -3.58 2.93
CA LYS A 82 17.48 -3.47 1.54
C LYS A 82 16.81 -2.36 0.72
N SER A 83 16.00 -1.51 1.35
CA SER A 83 15.23 -0.43 0.71
C SER A 83 15.68 0.96 1.16
N ASN A 84 15.05 2.00 0.60
CA ASN A 84 15.35 3.42 0.85
C ASN A 84 16.79 3.81 0.45
N ILE A 85 17.32 3.12 -0.56
CA ILE A 85 18.62 3.41 -1.16
C ILE A 85 18.43 4.41 -2.30
N GLU A 86 19.22 5.48 -2.34
CA GLU A 86 19.18 6.42 -3.46
C GLU A 86 19.72 5.77 -4.73
N LEU A 87 18.86 5.70 -5.75
CA LEU A 87 19.17 5.10 -7.04
C LEU A 87 18.56 5.94 -8.16
N LYS A 88 19.37 6.36 -9.14
CA LYS A 88 18.92 7.13 -10.33
C LYS A 88 18.10 8.39 -10.00
N LYS A 89 18.42 9.09 -8.89
CA LYS A 89 17.64 10.24 -8.35
C LYS A 89 16.25 9.89 -7.80
N GLY A 90 15.96 8.62 -7.60
CA GLY A 90 14.80 8.11 -6.86
C GLY A 90 15.24 7.24 -5.68
N LYS A 91 14.27 6.64 -4.99
CA LYS A 91 14.51 5.70 -3.88
C LYS A 91 14.13 4.29 -4.28
N LEU A 92 15.06 3.34 -4.15
CA LEU A 92 14.79 1.93 -4.40
C LEU A 92 14.06 1.31 -3.22
N TYR A 93 12.97 0.60 -3.51
CA TYR A 93 12.23 -0.22 -2.57
C TYR A 93 12.17 -1.66 -3.08
N ILE A 94 12.46 -2.59 -2.18
CA ILE A 94 12.36 -4.02 -2.37
C ILE A 94 11.10 -4.49 -1.66
N ILE A 95 10.18 -5.06 -2.43
CA ILE A 95 8.87 -5.49 -1.93
C ILE A 95 8.76 -6.99 -2.15
N GLU A 96 8.66 -7.73 -1.07
CA GLU A 96 8.40 -9.16 -1.08
C GLU A 96 6.89 -9.41 -1.13
N GLY A 97 6.46 -10.35 -1.96
CA GLY A 97 5.06 -10.69 -2.12
C GLY A 97 4.88 -12.08 -2.66
N LYS A 98 3.62 -12.43 -2.92
CA LYS A 98 3.23 -13.70 -3.50
C LYS A 98 2.27 -13.46 -4.65
N THR A 99 2.46 -14.20 -5.74
CA THR A 99 1.49 -14.23 -6.83
C THR A 99 0.21 -14.95 -6.40
N ILE A 100 -0.85 -14.84 -7.20
CA ILE A 100 -2.10 -15.59 -7.01
C ILE A 100 -1.84 -17.11 -6.98
N LYS A 101 -0.79 -17.57 -7.65
CA LYS A 101 -0.33 -18.97 -7.66
C LYS A 101 0.55 -19.34 -6.46
N ASN A 102 0.63 -18.47 -5.45
CA ASN A 102 1.44 -18.63 -4.24
C ASN A 102 2.95 -18.73 -4.51
N GLN A 103 3.43 -18.16 -5.61
CA GLN A 103 4.85 -18.07 -5.93
C GLN A 103 5.45 -16.86 -5.25
N GLU A 104 6.55 -17.04 -4.51
CA GLU A 104 7.27 -15.93 -3.88
C GLU A 104 7.98 -15.09 -4.94
N VAL A 105 7.72 -13.78 -4.87
CA VAL A 105 8.26 -12.80 -5.80
C VAL A 105 8.80 -11.61 -5.05
N THR A 106 9.82 -11.00 -5.63
CA THR A 106 10.43 -9.78 -5.12
C THR A 106 10.40 -8.73 -6.21
N LEU A 107 9.72 -7.62 -5.94
CA LEU A 107 9.65 -6.47 -6.84
C LEU A 107 10.70 -5.44 -6.44
N LYS A 108 11.45 -4.95 -7.41
CA LYS A 108 12.33 -3.80 -7.25
C LYS A 108 11.67 -2.59 -7.88
N VAL A 109 11.24 -1.65 -7.05
CA VAL A 109 10.52 -0.45 -7.48
C VAL A 109 11.34 0.78 -7.14
N ILE A 110 11.58 1.65 -8.12
CA ILE A 110 12.16 2.97 -7.88
C ILE A 110 11.02 3.97 -7.71
N ASN A 111 10.99 4.59 -6.54
CA ASN A 111 10.05 5.64 -6.17
C ASN A 111 10.65 7.02 -6.49
N TYR A 112 10.02 7.75 -7.39
CA TYR A 112 10.29 9.16 -7.66
C TYR A 112 9.22 10.05 -7.02
N ALA A 113 9.41 11.36 -7.06
CA ALA A 113 8.43 12.30 -6.51
C ALA A 113 7.09 12.25 -7.27
N ASP A 114 7.15 12.09 -8.59
CA ASP A 114 6.02 12.17 -9.52
C ASP A 114 5.54 10.81 -10.04
N LYS A 115 6.36 9.76 -9.96
CA LYS A 115 6.08 8.44 -10.55
C LYS A 115 6.75 7.29 -9.81
N ALA A 116 6.26 6.07 -10.04
CA ALA A 116 6.90 4.83 -9.61
C ALA A 116 7.32 4.02 -10.84
N VAL A 117 8.52 3.44 -10.81
CA VAL A 117 9.05 2.63 -11.93
C VAL A 117 9.39 1.23 -11.42
N LEU A 118 8.81 0.20 -12.02
CA LEU A 118 9.20 -1.18 -11.79
C LEU A 118 10.49 -1.50 -12.56
N GLU A 119 11.58 -1.65 -11.83
CA GLU A 119 12.91 -1.88 -12.38
C GLU A 119 13.15 -3.36 -12.67
N ASP A 120 12.69 -4.25 -11.78
CA ASP A 120 12.96 -5.68 -11.88
C ASP A 120 11.94 -6.52 -11.12
N ILE A 121 11.81 -7.77 -11.54
CA ILE A 121 10.92 -8.77 -10.93
C ILE A 121 11.76 -10.04 -10.73
N ILE A 122 11.98 -10.44 -9.48
CA ILE A 122 12.76 -11.64 -9.17
C ILE A 122 11.82 -12.70 -8.63
N LYS A 123 11.92 -13.90 -9.21
CA LYS A 123 11.25 -15.11 -8.72
C LYS A 123 12.16 -15.79 -7.69
N LYS A 124 11.63 -16.06 -6.49
CA LYS A 124 12.27 -16.90 -5.48
C LYS A 124 12.03 -18.38 -5.77
#